data_AF-A0A2N0QKE1-F1
#
_entry.id   AF-A0A2N0QKE1-F1
#
_cell.length_a   1.000
_cell.length_b   1.000
_cell.length_c   1.000
_cell.angle_alpha   90.00
_cell.angle_beta   90.00
_cell.angle_gamma   90.00
#
_symmetry.space_group_name_H-M   'P 1'
#
loop_
_entity.id
_entity.type
_entity.pdbx_description
1 polymer ?
#
loop_
_entity_poly.entity_id
_entity_poly.type
_entity_poly.pdbx_seq_one_letter_code
_entity_poly.pdbx_strand_id
1 'polypeptide(L)'
;MNKSARIPTINALYQSLGCTKIGLFKWRLIKNLQRYLGPLWNVSSCSLYEALNQIDLGRPVALKFDKYFSFQWNAKPAFKYHWVPLIGYEFLNDELFFIIHDYGGKYRDSQIRKVQ
;
A
#
# COMPACT_ATOMS: atom_id res chain seq x y z
N MET A 1 22.63 7.65 23.35
CA MET A 1 23.37 7.15 22.15
C MET A 1 22.48 7.36 20.93
N ASN A 2 22.64 8.48 20.22
CA ASN A 2 21.83 8.84 19.07
C ASN A 2 22.19 7.93 17.88
N LYS A 3 21.42 6.86 17.68
CA LYS A 3 21.37 6.21 16.37
C LYS A 3 20.67 7.19 15.45
N SER A 4 21.43 7.91 14.62
CA SER A 4 20.86 8.49 13.40
C SER A 4 20.23 7.31 12.65
N ALA A 5 18.90 7.21 12.70
CA ALA A 5 18.19 6.07 12.17
C ALA A 5 18.32 6.14 10.65
N ARG A 6 19.28 5.39 10.09
CA ARG A 6 19.38 5.21 8.64
C ARG A 6 18.01 4.73 8.16
N ILE A 7 17.40 5.50 7.27
CA ILE A 7 16.17 5.09 6.60
C ILE A 7 16.48 3.75 5.92
N PRO A 8 15.74 2.67 6.25
CA PRO A 8 16.00 1.38 5.66
C PRO A 8 15.82 1.47 4.14
N THR A 9 16.62 0.73 3.39
CA THR A 9 16.32 0.53 1.97
C THR A 9 14.95 -0.13 1.83
N ILE A 10 14.27 0.08 0.72
CA ILE A 10 12.94 -0.50 0.50
C ILE A 10 12.96 -2.03 0.66
N ASN A 11 14.02 -2.69 0.17
CA ASN A 11 14.21 -4.14 0.31
C ASN A 11 14.36 -4.55 1.78
N ALA A 12 15.12 -3.80 2.58
CA ALA A 12 15.27 -4.07 4.01
C ALA A 12 13.94 -3.89 4.75
N LEU A 13 13.15 -2.87 4.40
CA LEU A 13 11.81 -2.67 4.94
C LEU A 13 10.91 -3.87 4.59
N TYR A 14 10.81 -4.25 3.32
CA TYR A 14 9.99 -5.40 2.90
C TYR A 14 10.41 -6.71 3.59
N GLN A 15 11.70 -6.94 3.79
CA GLN A 15 12.19 -8.08 4.56
C GLN A 15 11.74 -8.03 6.02
N SER A 16 11.86 -6.88 6.70
CA SER A 16 11.38 -6.71 8.08
C SER A 16 9.86 -6.87 8.21
N LEU A 17 9.10 -6.53 7.16
CA LEU A 17 7.65 -6.71 7.10
C LEU A 17 7.26 -8.18 6.84
N GLY A 18 8.22 -9.08 6.64
CA GLY A 18 7.97 -10.50 6.42
C GLY A 18 7.48 -10.82 5.01
N CYS A 19 7.92 -10.04 4.01
CA CYS A 19 7.68 -10.33 2.60
C CYS A 19 8.23 -11.71 2.23
N THR A 20 7.54 -12.40 1.33
CA THR A 20 7.92 -13.73 0.81
C THR A 20 8.16 -13.67 -0.70
N LYS A 21 8.59 -14.78 -1.31
CA LYS A 21 8.72 -14.88 -2.77
C LYS A 21 7.41 -14.61 -3.52
N ILE A 22 6.25 -14.93 -2.90
CA ILE A 22 4.92 -14.65 -3.46
C ILE A 22 4.40 -13.25 -3.08
N GLY A 23 5.18 -12.48 -2.32
CA GLY A 23 4.88 -11.12 -1.89
C GLY A 23 4.49 -11.00 -0.41
N LEU A 24 3.92 -9.85 -0.06
CA LEU A 24 3.60 -9.47 1.31
C LEU A 24 2.09 -9.60 1.58
N PHE A 25 1.73 -10.46 2.53
CA PHE A 25 0.33 -10.63 2.94
C PHE A 25 -0.15 -9.47 3.83
N LYS A 26 -1.44 -9.13 3.73
CA LYS A 26 -2.09 -8.06 4.52
C LYS A 26 -1.86 -8.22 6.03
N TRP A 27 -2.08 -9.42 6.55
CA TRP A 27 -1.91 -9.68 7.98
C TRP A 27 -0.45 -9.53 8.45
N ARG A 28 0.53 -9.86 7.58
CA ARG A 28 1.96 -9.63 7.87
C ARG A 28 2.30 -8.16 7.84
N LEU A 29 1.80 -7.43 6.84
CA LEU A 29 1.97 -5.98 6.75
C LEU A 29 1.45 -5.31 8.01
N ILE A 30 0.19 -5.58 8.38
CA ILE A 30 -0.44 -5.00 9.59
C ILE A 30 0.40 -5.33 10.84
N LYS A 31 0.65 -6.61 11.10
CA LYS A 31 1.35 -7.05 12.33
C LYS A 31 2.77 -6.48 12.43
N ASN A 32 3.55 -6.57 11.36
CA ASN A 32 4.97 -6.21 11.40
C ASN A 32 5.17 -4.70 11.27
N LEU A 33 4.33 -3.99 10.51
CA LEU A 33 4.39 -2.54 10.42
C LEU A 33 3.94 -1.89 11.73
N GLN A 34 2.89 -2.42 12.39
CA GLN A 34 2.50 -1.99 13.73
C GLN A 34 3.66 -2.13 14.73
N ARG A 35 4.37 -3.27 14.68
CA ARG A 35 5.55 -3.51 15.53
C ARG A 35 6.71 -2.56 15.20
N TYR A 36 6.91 -2.25 13.91
CA TYR A 36 7.97 -1.36 13.45
C TYR A 36 7.73 0.10 13.85
N LEU A 37 6.49 0.59 13.70
CA LEU A 37 6.11 1.97 13.99
C LEU A 37 5.88 2.24 15.49
N GLY A 38 5.50 1.21 16.25
CA GLY A 38 5.27 1.32 17.68
C GLY A 38 3.85 1.79 18.06
N PRO A 39 3.58 1.99 19.37
CA PRO A 39 2.23 2.16 19.90
C PRO A 39 1.56 3.50 19.57
N LEU A 40 2.33 4.48 19.08
CA LEU A 40 1.81 5.79 18.66
C LEU A 40 1.12 5.74 17.30
N TRP A 41 1.28 4.63 16.58
CA TRP A 41 0.65 4.40 15.29
C TRP A 41 -0.46 3.37 15.43
N ASN A 42 -1.52 3.54 14.65
CA ASN A 42 -2.52 2.51 14.43
C ASN A 42 -2.40 2.02 12.99
N VAL A 43 -2.00 0.77 12.82
CA VAL A 43 -1.96 0.08 11.53
C VAL A 43 -3.09 -0.94 11.52
N SER A 44 -4.13 -0.68 10.74
CA SER A 44 -5.29 -1.57 10.63
C SER A 44 -5.79 -1.65 9.19
N SER A 45 -6.61 -2.65 8.91
CA SER A 45 -7.46 -2.60 7.71
C SER A 45 -8.54 -1.55 7.90
N CYS A 46 -8.98 -0.97 6.80
CA CYS A 46 -10.10 -0.03 6.76
C CYS A 46 -11.01 -0.34 5.56
N SER A 47 -12.23 0.17 5.63
CA SER A 47 -13.18 0.25 4.52
C SER A 47 -12.73 1.31 3.51
N LEU A 48 -13.37 1.31 2.32
CA LEU A 48 -13.12 2.33 1.31
C LEU A 48 -13.39 3.74 1.85
N TYR A 49 -14.54 3.94 2.50
CA TYR A 49 -14.93 5.24 3.07
C TYR A 49 -13.89 5.75 4.07
N GLU A 50 -13.44 4.89 4.98
CA GLU A 50 -12.40 5.25 5.95
C GLU A 50 -11.07 5.57 5.28
N ALA A 51 -10.70 4.85 4.21
CA ALA A 51 -9.49 5.14 3.44
C ALA A 51 -9.54 6.53 2.81
N LEU A 52 -10.66 6.91 2.17
CA LEU A 52 -10.84 8.25 1.60
C LEU A 52 -10.75 9.32 2.69
N ASN A 53 -11.43 9.11 3.82
CA ASN A 53 -11.35 10.03 4.95
C ASN A 53 -9.94 10.13 5.56
N GLN A 54 -9.15 9.04 5.60
CA GLN A 54 -7.75 9.13 6.03
C GLN A 54 -6.91 9.98 5.06
N ILE A 55 -7.14 9.86 3.75
CA ILE A 55 -6.47 10.69 2.75
C ILE A 55 -6.82 12.17 2.94
N ASP A 56 -8.09 12.51 3.18
CA ASP A 56 -8.54 13.88 3.45
C ASP A 56 -7.87 14.48 4.71
N LEU A 57 -7.60 13.63 5.71
CA LEU A 57 -6.89 14.01 6.92
C LEU A 57 -5.36 14.05 6.76
N GLY A 58 -4.83 13.84 5.56
CA GLY A 58 -3.40 13.81 5.28
C GLY A 58 -2.67 12.60 5.86
N ARG A 59 -3.39 11.52 6.17
CA ARG A 59 -2.84 10.29 6.77
C ARG A 59 -2.52 9.25 5.69
N PRO A 60 -1.44 8.48 5.86
CA PRO A 60 -1.01 7.52 4.84
C PRO A 60 -1.97 6.33 4.74
N VAL A 61 -2.28 5.94 3.51
CA VAL A 61 -3.05 4.72 3.21
C VAL A 61 -2.25 3.81 2.28
N ALA A 62 -2.12 2.54 2.66
CA ALA A 62 -1.56 1.51 1.80
C ALA A 62 -2.70 0.76 1.08
N LEU A 63 -2.67 0.77 -0.24
CA LEU A 63 -3.65 0.07 -1.08
C LEU A 63 -3.06 -1.26 -1.57
N LYS A 64 -3.85 -2.33 -1.45
CA LYS A 64 -3.50 -3.66 -1.96
C LYS A 64 -4.38 -4.05 -3.13
N PHE A 65 -3.76 -4.35 -4.25
CA PHE A 65 -4.37 -5.14 -5.31
C PHE A 65 -4.13 -6.62 -5.03
N ASP A 66 -5.18 -7.44 -5.05
CA ASP A 66 -5.07 -8.86 -4.70
C ASP A 66 -6.08 -9.73 -5.44
N LYS A 67 -5.85 -9.96 -6.73
CA LYS A 67 -6.70 -10.80 -7.58
C LYS A 67 -6.73 -12.26 -7.14
N TYR A 68 -5.58 -12.79 -6.69
CA TYR A 68 -5.38 -14.22 -6.47
C TYR A 68 -5.99 -14.69 -5.15
N PHE A 69 -5.74 -13.97 -4.05
CA PHE A 69 -6.21 -14.39 -2.73
C PHE A 69 -7.58 -13.83 -2.39
N SER A 70 -8.14 -12.95 -3.23
CA SER A 70 -9.55 -12.58 -3.20
C SER A 70 -10.41 -13.40 -4.18
N PHE A 71 -9.81 -14.37 -4.89
CA PHE A 71 -10.50 -15.24 -5.87
C PHE A 71 -11.25 -14.50 -6.99
N GLN A 72 -10.79 -13.30 -7.37
CA GLN A 72 -11.40 -12.48 -8.42
C GLN A 72 -10.85 -12.82 -9.82
N TRP A 73 -10.92 -14.09 -10.21
CA TRP A 73 -10.25 -14.62 -11.41
C TRP A 73 -10.63 -13.90 -12.72
N ASN A 74 -11.86 -13.42 -12.83
CA ASN A 74 -12.39 -12.72 -14.01
C ASN A 74 -12.18 -11.20 -13.98
N ALA A 75 -11.75 -10.63 -12.84
CA ALA A 75 -11.50 -9.20 -12.74
C ALA A 75 -10.27 -8.79 -13.58
N LYS A 76 -10.30 -7.56 -14.09
CA LYS A 76 -9.20 -6.93 -14.83
C LYS A 76 -8.64 -5.73 -14.04
N PRO A 77 -8.09 -5.94 -12.83
CA PRO A 77 -7.58 -4.84 -12.02
C PRO A 77 -6.31 -4.23 -12.66
N ALA A 78 -6.01 -2.98 -12.28
CA ALA A 78 -4.77 -2.31 -12.68
C ALA A 78 -3.50 -3.12 -12.33
N PHE A 79 -3.55 -3.92 -11.26
CA PHE A 79 -2.52 -4.86 -10.88
C PHE A 79 -3.12 -6.18 -10.40
N LYS A 80 -2.48 -7.31 -10.69
CA LYS A 80 -2.94 -8.63 -10.21
C LYS A 80 -2.63 -8.86 -8.73
N TYR A 81 -1.45 -8.45 -8.27
CA TYR A 81 -1.03 -8.59 -6.88
C TYR A 81 0.06 -7.56 -6.55
N HIS A 82 -0.28 -6.46 -5.88
CA HIS A 82 0.65 -5.32 -5.69
C HIS A 82 0.26 -4.44 -4.50
N TRP A 83 1.25 -3.87 -3.80
CA TRP A 83 1.05 -2.85 -2.78
C TRP A 83 1.51 -1.50 -3.31
N VAL A 84 0.69 -0.47 -3.12
CA VAL A 84 1.02 0.92 -3.50
C VAL A 84 0.55 1.89 -2.42
N PRO A 85 1.25 3.01 -2.19
CA PRO A 85 0.69 4.14 -1.48
C PRO A 85 -0.47 4.73 -2.27
N LEU A 86 -1.61 4.89 -1.61
CA LEU A 86 -2.68 5.75 -2.08
C LEU A 86 -2.32 7.18 -1.68
N ILE A 87 -2.27 8.09 -2.64
CA ILE A 87 -1.87 9.49 -2.42
C ILE A 87 -2.97 10.50 -2.74
N GLY A 88 -4.08 10.03 -3.31
CA GLY A 88 -5.24 10.86 -3.64
C GLY A 88 -6.33 10.03 -4.28
N TYR A 89 -7.46 10.67 -4.56
CA TYR A 89 -8.55 10.10 -5.32
C TYR A 89 -9.33 11.21 -6.01
N GLU A 90 -10.14 10.83 -6.99
CA GLU A 90 -11.03 11.74 -7.70
C GLU A 90 -12.32 11.02 -8.08
N PHE A 91 -13.42 11.76 -8.09
CA PHE A 91 -14.67 11.31 -8.67
C PHE A 91 -14.82 11.96 -10.05
N LEU A 92 -15.00 11.14 -11.09
CA LEU A 92 -15.25 11.60 -12.45
C LEU A 92 -16.46 10.86 -13.00
N ASN A 93 -17.52 11.57 -13.37
CA ASN A 93 -18.77 10.99 -13.89
C ASN A 93 -19.32 9.88 -12.97
N ASP A 94 -19.38 10.15 -11.66
CA ASP A 94 -19.79 9.21 -10.61
C ASP A 94 -18.92 7.95 -10.46
N GLU A 95 -17.77 7.89 -11.14
CA GLU A 95 -16.77 6.83 -10.97
C GLU A 95 -15.62 7.29 -10.06
N LEU A 96 -15.21 6.42 -9.15
CA LEU A 96 -14.06 6.64 -8.27
C LEU A 96 -12.77 6.20 -8.95
N PHE A 97 -11.78 7.09 -8.97
CA PHE A 97 -10.42 6.78 -9.36
C PHE A 97 -9.46 7.06 -8.21
N PHE A 98 -8.49 6.18 -8.05
CA PHE A 98 -7.39 6.33 -7.11
C PHE A 98 -6.16 6.91 -7.80
N ILE A 99 -5.52 7.86 -7.12
CA ILE A 99 -4.22 8.40 -7.49
C ILE A 99 -3.20 7.67 -6.62
N ILE A 100 -2.33 6.88 -7.23
CA ILE A 100 -1.36 6.03 -6.55
C ILE A 100 0.08 6.38 -6.92
N HIS A 101 1.00 6.12 -5.99
CA HIS A 101 2.43 6.16 -6.30
C HIS A 101 2.94 4.75 -6.62
N ASP A 102 3.08 4.43 -7.90
CA ASP A 102 3.63 3.16 -8.34
C ASP A 102 5.16 3.25 -8.39
N TYR A 103 5.85 2.60 -7.45
CA TYR A 103 7.31 2.64 -7.35
C TYR A 103 8.06 1.91 -8.47
N GLY A 104 7.35 1.36 -9.46
CA GLY A 104 7.98 0.78 -10.62
C GLY A 104 8.49 -0.64 -10.38
N GLY A 105 9.55 -1.01 -11.08
CA GLY A 105 10.22 -2.31 -10.95
C GLY A 105 11.67 -2.19 -11.37
N LYS A 106 12.40 -3.32 -11.41
CA LYS A 106 13.83 -3.33 -11.74
C LYS A 106 14.20 -2.57 -13.03
N TYR A 107 13.28 -2.53 -14.00
CA TYR A 107 13.47 -1.90 -15.32
C TYR A 107 12.40 -0.85 -15.64
N ARG A 108 11.65 -0.38 -14.64
CA ARG A 108 10.57 0.58 -14.84
C ARG A 108 10.62 1.62 -13.75
N ASP A 109 10.63 2.89 -14.15
CA ASP A 109 10.67 4.00 -13.24
C ASP A 109 9.40 4.12 -12.40
N SER A 110 9.56 4.83 -11.29
CA SER A 110 8.45 5.22 -10.44
C SER A 110 7.57 6.26 -11.15
N GLN A 111 6.26 6.14 -10.97
CA GLN A 111 5.28 7.00 -11.63
C GLN A 111 4.04 7.17 -10.75
N ILE A 112 3.41 8.35 -10.83
CA ILE A 112 2.07 8.58 -10.29
C ILE A 112 1.06 8.11 -11.34
N ARG A 113 0.07 7.32 -10.93
CA ARG A 113 -0.94 6.75 -11.83
C ARG A 113 -2.34 6.98 -11.29
N LYS A 114 -3.27 7.27 -12.20
CA LYS A 114 -4.71 7.19 -11.97
C LYS A 114 -5.17 5.77 -12.31
N VAL A 115 -5.84 5.10 -11.37
CA VAL A 115 -6.34 3.72 -11.52
C VAL A 115 -7.76 3.61 -10.98
N GLN A 116 -8.55 2.71 -11.54
CA GLN A 116 -9.88 2.34 -11.07
C GLN A 116 -9.81 1.07 -10.23
#